data_AF-A0A3A5VYH9-F1
#
_entry.id   AF-A0A3A5VYH9-F1
#
_cell.length_a   1.000
_cell.length_b   1.000
_cell.length_c   1.000
_cell.angle_alpha   90.00
_cell.angle_beta   90.00
_cell.angle_gamma   90.00
#
_symmetry.space_group_name_H-M   'P 1'
#
loop_
_entity.id
_entity.type
_entity.pdbx_description
1 polymer ?
#
loop_
_entity_poly.entity_id
_entity_poly.type
_entity_poly.pdbx_seq_one_letter_code
_entity_poly.pdbx_strand_id
1 'polypeptide(L)' 'MPGSPYLDEPPKGLLTWKRLLGFSIPSFLMSGFLAFYYDVVLEMMVVFTVFFTLTAILRR' A
#
# COMPACT_ATOMS: atom_id res chain seq x y z
N MET A 1 27.97 8.74 -12.32
CA MET A 1 28.61 9.97 -12.86
C MET A 1 29.25 10.71 -11.71
N PRO A 2 30.49 11.22 -11.84
CA PRO A 2 31.01 12.17 -10.87
C PRO A 2 30.12 13.41 -10.92
N GLY A 3 29.40 13.69 -9.83
CA GLY A 3 28.48 14.83 -9.74
C GLY A 3 27.07 14.62 -10.28
N SER A 4 26.53 13.40 -10.38
CA SER A 4 25.07 13.28 -10.56
C SER A 4 24.39 13.93 -9.35
N PRO A 5 23.57 14.99 -9.52
CA PRO A 5 22.94 15.67 -8.39
C PRO A 5 22.00 14.65 -7.73
N TYR A 6 22.36 14.20 -6.54
CA TYR A 6 21.36 13.57 -5.69
C TYR A 6 20.29 14.63 -5.49
N LEU A 7 19.08 14.35 -5.96
CA LEU A 7 17.97 15.26 -5.75
C LEU A 7 17.77 15.37 -4.25
N ASP A 8 18.03 16.55 -3.68
CA ASP A 8 17.85 16.83 -2.25
C ASP A 8 16.40 16.53 -1.81
N GLU A 9 15.47 16.68 -2.74
CA GLU A 9 14.06 16.36 -2.57
C GLU A 9 13.58 15.40 -3.66
N PRO A 10 12.75 14.39 -3.32
CA PRO A 10 12.20 13.49 -4.31
C PRO A 10 11.33 14.24 -5.34
N PRO A 11 11.35 13.84 -6.63
CA PRO A 11 10.54 14.46 -7.67
C PRO A 11 9.07 14.56 -7.28
N LYS A 12 8.44 15.70 -7.56
CA LYS A 12 7.00 15.90 -7.32
C LYS A 12 6.21 14.82 -8.07
N GLY A 13 5.39 14.06 -7.33
CA GLY A 13 4.55 12.99 -7.88
C GLY A 13 5.16 11.59 -7.78
N LEU A 14 6.42 11.43 -7.37
CA LEU A 14 6.99 10.11 -7.14
C LEU A 14 6.39 9.47 -5.88
N LEU A 15 5.75 8.31 -6.04
CA LEU A 15 5.28 7.51 -4.92
C LEU A 15 6.48 6.79 -4.29
N THR A 16 7.16 7.46 -3.36
CA THR A 16 8.28 6.87 -2.63
C THR A 16 7.79 5.77 -1.68
N TRP A 17 8.66 4.81 -1.35
CA TRP A 17 8.36 3.78 -0.34
C TRP A 17 7.91 4.39 0.98
N LYS A 18 8.59 5.44 1.45
CA LYS A 18 8.19 6.17 2.67
C LYS A 18 6.75 6.68 2.58
N ARG A 19 6.35 7.24 1.42
CA ARG A 19 4.99 7.75 1.21
C ARG A 19 3.98 6.61 1.13
N LEU A 20 4.28 5.56 0.36
CA LEU A 20 3.45 4.36 0.24
C LEU A 20 3.18 3.74 1.61
N LEU A 21 4.24 3.42 2.35
CA LEU A 21 4.17 2.83 3.68
C LEU A 21 3.45 3.75 4.68
N GLY A 22 3.62 5.07 4.55
CA GLY A 22 3.01 6.05 5.44
C GLY A 22 1.49 6.00 5.46
N PHE A 23 0.83 5.65 4.35
CA PHE A 23 -0.63 5.45 4.34
C PHE A 23 -1.03 3.98 4.35
N SER A 24 -0.26 3.08 3.75
CA SER A 24 -0.66 1.67 3.67
C SER A 24 -0.60 0.99 5.03
N ILE A 25 0.44 1.24 5.83
CA ILE A 25 0.61 0.58 7.14
C ILE A 25 -0.56 0.90 8.08
N PRO A 26 -0.93 2.18 8.32
CA PRO A 26 -2.07 2.48 9.19
C PRO A 26 -3.39 1.87 8.70
N SER A 27 -3.63 1.87 7.38
CA SER A 27 -4.84 1.27 6.81
C SER A 27 -4.89 -0.25 7.01
N PHE A 28 -3.77 -0.96 6.80
CA PHE A 28 -3.70 -2.40 7.03
C PHE A 28 -3.82 -2.77 8.50
N LEU A 29 -3.21 -1.99 9.40
CA LEU A 29 -3.34 -2.23 10.85
C LEU A 29 -4.78 -2.02 11.33
N MET A 30 -5.43 -0.93 10.91
CA MET A 30 -6.80 -0.64 11.30
C MET A 30 -7.78 -1.68 10.77
N SER A 31 -7.64 -2.07 9.49
CA SER A 31 -8.49 -3.12 8.90
C SER A 31 -8.25 -4.48 9.55
N GLY A 32 -6.99 -4.85 9.81
CA GLY A 32 -6.66 -6.09 10.52
C GLY A 32 -7.21 -6.12 11.95
N PHE A 33 -7.12 -5.02 12.68
CA PHE A 33 -7.71 -4.90 14.01
C PHE A 33 -9.22 -5.08 13.99
N LEU A 34 -9.92 -4.42 13.05
CA LEU A 34 -11.37 -4.56 12.90
C LEU A 34 -11.76 -5.99 12.51
N ALA A 35 -11.04 -6.60 11.58
CA ALA A 35 -11.32 -7.97 11.16
C ALA A 35 -11.13 -8.97 12.30
N PHE A 36 -10.11 -8.78 13.14
CA PHE A 36 -9.93 -9.56 14.35
C PHE A 36 -11.06 -9.32 15.36
N TYR A 37 -11.46 -8.07 15.58
CA TYR A 37 -12.51 -7.72 16.54
C TYR A 37 -13.88 -8.32 16.19
N TYR A 38 -14.20 -8.41 14.90
CA TYR A 38 -15.46 -8.97 14.41
C TYR A 38 -15.37 -10.46 14.01
N ASP A 39 -14.23 -11.11 14.23
CA ASP A 39 -13.98 -12.52 13.86
C ASP A 39 -14.19 -12.82 12.35
N VAL A 40 -13.77 -11.88 11.50
CA VAL A 40 -13.90 -11.93 10.03
C VAL A 40 -12.55 -11.81 9.29
N VAL A 41 -11.50 -12.36 9.90
CA VAL A 41 -10.13 -12.28 9.35
C VAL A 41 -10.03 -12.97 8.00
N LEU A 42 -10.67 -14.12 7.83
CA LEU A 42 -10.62 -14.90 6.60
C LEU A 42 -11.33 -14.16 5.45
N GLU A 43 -12.51 -13.59 5.72
CA GLU A 43 -13.27 -12.78 4.78
C GLU A 43 -12.47 -11.56 4.34
N MET A 44 -11.81 -10.86 5.28
CA MET A 44 -10.93 -9.74 4.96
C MET A 44 -9.80 -10.17 4.01
N MET A 45 -9.16 -11.32 4.27
CA MET A 45 -8.11 -11.84 3.39
C MET A 45 -8.64 -12.12 1.99
N VAL A 46 -9.81 -12.76 1.86
CA VAL A 46 -10.45 -13.03 0.57
C VAL A 46 -10.76 -11.73 -0.17
N VAL A 47 -11.34 -10.73 0.50
CA VAL A 47 -11.65 -9.42 -0.08
C VAL A 47 -10.38 -8.73 -0.59
N PHE A 48 -9.30 -8.73 0.19
CA PHE A 48 -8.02 -8.15 -0.24
C PHE A 48 -7.43 -8.90 -1.43
N THR A 49 -7.43 -10.22 -1.43
CA THR A 49 -6.96 -11.01 -2.57
C THR A 49 -7.73 -10.65 -3.83
N VAL A 50 -9.06 -10.68 -3.78
CA VAL A 50 -9.92 -10.32 -4.93
C VAL A 50 -9.65 -8.89 -5.39
N PHE A 51 -9.60 -7.94 -4.46
CA PHE A 51 -9.36 -6.52 -4.77
C PHE A 51 -8.01 -6.32 -5.46
N PHE A 52 -6.92 -6.91 -4.95
CA PHE A 52 -5.59 -6.78 -5.55
C PHE A 52 -5.49 -7.50 -6.90
N THR A 53 -6.10 -8.67 -7.03
CA THR A 53 -6.17 -9.39 -8.31
C THR A 53 -6.93 -8.57 -9.36
N LEU A 54 -8.10 -8.01 -9.01
CA LEU A 54 -8.86 -7.14 -9.90
C LEU A 54 -8.05 -5.90 -10.29
N THR A 55 -7.40 -5.25 -9.34
CA THR A 55 -6.55 -4.08 -9.61
C THR A 55 -5.41 -4.44 -10.57
N ALA A 56 -4.76 -5.60 -10.38
CA ALA A 56 -3.70 -6.07 -11.27
C ALA A 56 -4.20 -6.35 -12.69
N ILE A 57 -5.40 -6.94 -12.83
CA ILE A 57 -6.02 -7.22 -14.13
C ILE A 57 -6.46 -5.93 -14.84
N LEU A 58 -7.02 -4.97 -14.09
CA LEU A 58 -7.53 -3.70 -14.61
C LEU A 58 -6.43 -2.69 -14.94
N ARG A 59 -5.22 -2.84 -14.38
CA ARG A 59 -4.06 -1.96 -14.61
C ARG A 59 -3.45 -2.08 -16.03
N ARG A 60 -4.10 -2.77 -16.97
CA ARG A 60 -3.73 -2.70 -18.40
C ARG A 60 -3.70 -1.26 -18.89
#